data_AF-A0A1M6A7G0-F1
#
_entry.id   AF-A0A1M6A7G0-F1
#
_cell.length_a   1.000
_cell.length_b   1.000
_cell.length_c   1.000
_cell.angle_alpha   90.00
_cell.angle_beta   90.00
_cell.angle_gamma   90.00
#
_symmetry.space_group_name_H-M   'P 1'
#
loop_
_entity.id
_entity.type
_entity.pdbx_description
1 polymer ?
#
loop_
_entity_poly.entity_id
_entity_poly.type
_entity_poly.pdbx_seq_one_letter_code
_entity_poly.pdbx_strand_id
1 'polypeptide(L)'
;MKGNLIKKNVRKSSFYKILMVILIILGCLVLLGEQFTKIYCKIKTPEKYTLENFNDIENLRNKPCSVSSEGAVDLGIVKKTRGLSFDESSRYVAIPLKNQVLIVVVAEKNINDKIYSGYFRTKKGDEITKINKNLLKQNDIELTGNLNDSILDCQSISIKEMLFSLFETVLVIGGIFLFFKYIRRLFDITRDPIYLKLEEFGFADSIIDEFDYDVFMKNSFKVGKAIYNDRWLVGIGAFDMKIVKLEEILWVYLGTIKHSINYIPTGKTYNMTVILDGGGKEGIKLSKKDVIILMEKLREKMPWILVGYTEENIKIAFSKNDNLREYVNNRKADLNI
;
A
#
# COMPACT_ATOMS: atom_id res chain seq x y z
N MET A 1 35.39 15.82 -2.79
CA MET A 1 35.01 14.77 -1.81
C MET A 1 33.87 13.92 -2.38
N LYS A 2 34.14 12.68 -2.79
CA LYS A 2 33.13 11.67 -3.18
C LYS A 2 33.38 10.36 -2.41
N GLY A 3 33.32 10.43 -1.09
CA GLY A 3 33.12 9.29 -0.18
C GLY A 3 31.85 9.59 0.59
N ASN A 4 30.85 8.72 0.48
CA ASN A 4 29.58 8.69 1.24
C ASN A 4 28.61 7.70 0.57
N LEU A 5 29.06 6.56 0.04
CA LEU A 5 28.18 5.67 -0.72
C LEU A 5 27.07 5.11 0.18
N ILE A 6 27.43 4.69 1.38
CA ILE A 6 26.49 4.17 2.38
C ILE A 6 25.54 5.28 2.81
N LYS A 7 26.06 6.42 3.28
CA LYS A 7 25.25 7.56 3.74
C LYS A 7 24.27 8.06 2.67
N LYS A 8 24.71 8.12 1.40
CA LYS A 8 23.87 8.51 0.27
C LYS A 8 22.73 7.52 0.00
N ASN A 9 23.01 6.22 0.04
CA ASN A 9 21.99 5.20 -0.19
C ASN A 9 20.97 5.13 0.96
N VAL A 10 21.41 5.30 2.22
CA VAL A 10 20.52 5.36 3.39
C VAL A 10 19.55 6.55 3.26
N ARG A 11 20.06 7.74 2.92
CA ARG A 11 19.23 8.94 2.68
C ARG A 11 18.26 8.73 1.52
N LYS A 12 18.73 8.17 0.40
CA LYS A 12 17.92 7.88 -0.78
C LYS A 12 16.79 6.89 -0.46
N SER A 13 17.08 5.82 0.29
CA SER A 13 16.08 4.85 0.74
C SER A 13 15.01 5.50 1.63
N SER A 14 15.43 6.31 2.61
CA SER A 14 14.51 7.05 3.48
C SER A 14 13.63 8.03 2.70
N PHE A 15 14.20 8.74 1.73
CA PHE A 15 13.46 9.63 0.85
C PHE A 15 12.37 8.91 0.05
N TYR A 16 12.68 7.76 -0.57
CA TYR A 16 11.67 7.00 -1.30
C TYR A 16 10.57 6.44 -0.39
N LYS A 17 10.91 6.02 0.84
CA LYS A 17 9.92 5.59 1.83
C LYS A 17 8.97 6.73 2.21
N ILE A 18 9.50 7.95 2.37
CA ILE A 18 8.69 9.15 2.60
C ILE A 18 7.76 9.41 1.42
N LEU A 19 8.27 9.40 0.20
CA LEU A 19 7.46 9.62 -1.00
C LEU A 19 6.32 8.60 -1.12
N MET A 20 6.62 7.31 -0.88
CA MET A 20 5.62 6.25 -0.88
C MET A 20 4.54 6.48 0.19
N VAL A 21 4.92 6.86 1.41
CA VAL A 21 3.98 7.17 2.49
C VAL A 21 3.11 8.38 2.15
N ILE A 22 3.68 9.45 1.57
CA ILE A 22 2.91 10.62 1.11
C ILE A 22 1.87 10.20 0.07
N LEU A 23 2.25 9.38 -0.92
CA LEU A 23 1.32 8.91 -1.95
C LEU A 23 0.17 8.10 -1.36
N ILE A 24 0.45 7.24 -0.37
CA ILE A 24 -0.58 6.47 0.34
C ILE A 24 -1.52 7.41 1.11
N ILE A 25 -0.97 8.36 1.87
CA ILE A 25 -1.78 9.33 2.64
C ILE A 25 -2.67 10.14 1.71
N LEU A 26 -2.13 10.67 0.61
CA LEU A 26 -2.90 11.45 -0.37
C LEU A 26 -4.03 10.60 -0.99
N GLY A 27 -3.75 9.35 -1.35
CA GLY A 27 -4.76 8.42 -1.84
C GLY A 27 -5.89 8.21 -0.83
N CYS A 28 -5.55 7.94 0.44
CA CYS A 28 -6.54 7.79 1.50
C CYS A 28 -7.33 9.08 1.79
N LEU A 29 -6.69 10.26 1.74
CA LEU A 29 -7.38 11.54 1.97
C LEU A 29 -8.40 11.86 0.87
N VAL A 30 -8.11 11.53 -0.39
CA VAL A 30 -9.08 11.68 -1.50
C VAL A 30 -10.31 10.81 -1.25
N LEU A 31 -10.12 9.54 -0.87
CA LEU A 31 -11.23 8.61 -0.58
C LEU A 31 -12.02 9.01 0.67
N LEU A 32 -11.32 9.46 1.71
CA LEU A 32 -11.95 9.97 2.93
C LEU A 32 -12.75 11.25 2.67
N GLY A 33 -12.31 12.15 1.78
CA GLY A 33 -13.04 13.37 1.46
C GLY A 33 -14.46 13.10 0.92
N GLU A 34 -14.59 12.10 0.05
CA GLU A 34 -15.89 11.68 -0.49
C GLU A 34 -16.79 11.08 0.61
N GLN A 35 -16.23 10.25 1.48
CA GLN A 35 -16.97 9.59 2.57
C GLN A 35 -17.32 10.56 3.70
N PHE A 36 -16.42 11.47 4.04
CA PHE A 36 -16.60 12.44 5.11
C PHE A 36 -17.76 13.37 4.80
N THR A 37 -17.96 13.75 3.53
CA THR A 37 -19.13 14.54 3.11
C THR A 37 -20.43 13.78 3.42
N LYS A 38 -20.51 12.48 3.10
CA LYS A 38 -21.67 11.64 3.43
C LYS A 38 -21.88 11.53 4.94
N ILE A 39 -20.81 11.24 5.69
CA ILE A 39 -20.84 11.07 7.16
C ILE A 39 -21.25 12.38 7.84
N TYR A 40 -20.65 13.50 7.44
CA TYR A 40 -20.95 14.84 7.95
C TYR A 40 -22.43 15.19 7.74
N CYS A 41 -22.97 14.93 6.55
CA CYS A 41 -24.39 15.13 6.26
C CYS A 41 -25.31 14.27 7.14
N LYS A 42 -24.86 13.11 7.61
CA LYS A 42 -25.65 12.25 8.50
C LYS A 42 -25.60 12.68 9.96
N ILE A 43 -24.44 13.19 10.42
CA ILE A 43 -24.26 13.64 11.80
C ILE A 43 -24.92 15.00 12.02
N LYS A 44 -24.81 15.91 11.05
CA LYS A 44 -25.44 17.22 11.13
C LYS A 44 -26.95 17.06 10.98
N THR A 45 -27.72 17.64 11.91
CA THR A 45 -29.18 17.67 11.79
C THR A 45 -29.56 18.32 10.45
N PRO A 46 -30.29 17.60 9.59
CA PRO A 46 -30.68 18.13 8.30
C PRO A 46 -31.56 19.36 8.49
N GLU A 47 -31.32 20.38 7.68
CA GLU A 47 -32.21 21.52 7.62
C GLU A 47 -33.54 21.05 7.02
N LYS A 48 -34.64 21.41 7.68
CA LYS A 48 -35.98 21.06 7.24
C LYS A 48 -36.41 22.06 6.17
N TYR A 49 -36.63 21.58 4.96
CA TYR A 49 -37.15 22.39 3.88
C TYR A 49 -38.60 22.02 3.61
N THR A 50 -39.49 23.02 3.61
CA THR A 50 -40.84 22.87 3.11
C THR A 50 -40.82 22.93 1.58
N LEU A 51 -41.76 22.23 0.93
CA LEU A 51 -41.86 22.11 -0.54
C LEU A 51 -41.91 23.47 -1.26
N GLU A 52 -42.25 24.55 -0.56
CA GLU A 52 -42.39 25.91 -1.10
C GLU A 52 -41.06 26.67 -1.22
N ASN A 53 -40.01 26.25 -0.50
CA ASN A 53 -38.71 26.93 -0.47
C ASN A 53 -37.67 26.33 -1.45
N PHE A 54 -38.10 25.43 -2.34
CA PHE A 54 -37.21 24.61 -3.16
C PHE A 54 -36.73 25.27 -4.48
N ASN A 55 -36.86 26.58 -4.63
CA ASN A 55 -36.54 27.28 -5.88
C ASN A 55 -35.05 27.23 -6.27
N ASP A 56 -34.15 26.85 -5.36
CA ASP A 56 -32.70 26.87 -5.59
C ASP A 56 -32.01 25.57 -5.12
N ILE A 57 -32.31 24.46 -5.81
CA ILE A 57 -31.76 23.14 -5.49
C ILE A 57 -30.25 23.08 -5.73
N GLU A 58 -29.70 23.92 -6.61
CA GLU A 58 -28.26 23.98 -6.85
C GLU A 58 -27.51 24.44 -5.59
N ASN A 59 -28.05 25.43 -4.86
CA ASN A 59 -27.50 25.90 -3.59
C ASN A 59 -27.63 24.92 -2.41
N LEU A 60 -28.39 23.83 -2.60
CA LEU A 60 -28.55 22.74 -1.64
C LEU A 60 -27.63 21.54 -1.91
N ARG A 61 -26.82 21.59 -2.98
CA ARG A 61 -25.86 20.52 -3.28
C ARG A 61 -24.90 20.33 -2.10
N ASN A 62 -24.72 19.08 -1.69
CA ASN A 62 -23.90 18.66 -0.53
C ASN A 62 -24.36 19.16 0.85
N LYS A 63 -25.56 19.76 0.98
CA LYS A 63 -26.14 20.08 2.29
C LYS A 63 -27.11 18.98 2.73
N PRO A 64 -27.13 18.62 4.02
CA PRO A 64 -28.11 17.67 4.54
C PRO A 64 -29.51 18.32 4.54
N CYS A 65 -30.43 17.70 3.82
CA CYS A 65 -31.78 18.20 3.61
C CYS A 65 -32.80 17.13 4.01
N SER A 66 -33.90 17.56 4.61
CA SER A 66 -35.08 16.72 4.84
C SER A 66 -36.29 17.27 4.11
N VAL A 67 -36.97 16.41 3.36
CA VAL A 67 -38.20 16.73 2.63
C VAL A 67 -39.33 15.88 3.19
N SER A 68 -40.41 16.54 3.63
CA SER A 68 -41.64 15.87 4.04
C SER A 68 -42.61 15.85 2.86
N SER A 69 -43.19 14.69 2.54
CA SER A 69 -44.20 14.56 1.49
C SER A 69 -45.26 13.54 1.88
N GLU A 70 -46.53 13.86 1.61
CA GLU A 70 -47.65 12.94 1.75
C GLU A 70 -48.02 12.25 0.42
N GLY A 71 -47.48 12.73 -0.71
CA GLY A 71 -47.80 12.27 -2.06
C GLY A 71 -46.62 11.60 -2.78
N ALA A 72 -45.76 10.90 -2.04
CA ALA A 72 -44.62 10.19 -2.62
C ALA A 72 -45.07 8.97 -3.43
N VAL A 73 -44.60 8.84 -4.69
CA VAL A 73 -44.98 7.76 -5.62
C VAL A 73 -43.76 6.87 -5.90
N ASP A 74 -43.88 5.55 -5.67
CA ASP A 74 -42.85 4.58 -6.07
C ASP A 74 -42.82 4.44 -7.60
N LEU A 75 -41.65 4.66 -8.20
CA LEU A 75 -41.46 4.52 -9.64
C LEU A 75 -41.29 3.07 -10.09
N GLY A 76 -41.22 2.12 -9.15
CA GLY A 76 -40.98 0.70 -9.41
C GLY A 76 -39.55 0.41 -9.90
N ILE A 77 -38.67 1.40 -9.85
CA ILE A 77 -37.27 1.27 -10.28
C ILE A 77 -36.46 0.75 -9.11
N VAL A 78 -35.95 -0.47 -9.22
CA VAL A 78 -35.04 -1.05 -8.23
C VAL A 78 -33.59 -0.90 -8.70
N LYS A 79 -32.76 -0.26 -7.88
CA LYS A 79 -31.31 -0.26 -8.02
C LYS A 79 -30.73 -1.28 -7.05
N LYS A 80 -30.23 -2.38 -7.61
CA LYS A 80 -29.44 -3.38 -6.89
C LYS A 80 -27.97 -3.01 -6.95
N THR A 81 -27.36 -2.82 -5.79
CA THR A 81 -25.92 -2.62 -5.69
C THR A 81 -25.29 -3.95 -5.30
N ARG A 82 -24.63 -4.63 -6.25
CA ARG A 82 -23.91 -5.88 -5.96
C ARG A 82 -22.67 -5.58 -5.11
N GLY A 83 -22.75 -5.93 -3.83
CA GLY A 83 -21.59 -5.96 -2.94
C GLY A 83 -21.05 -7.37 -2.76
N LEU A 84 -19.84 -7.50 -2.19
CA LEU A 84 -19.15 -8.77 -1.92
C LEU A 84 -19.89 -9.74 -0.96
N SER A 85 -21.02 -9.35 -0.34
CA SER A 85 -21.68 -10.20 0.67
C SER A 85 -23.18 -9.95 0.90
N PHE A 86 -23.79 -8.88 0.37
CA PHE A 86 -25.22 -8.59 0.51
C PHE A 86 -25.71 -7.75 -0.68
N ASP A 87 -26.89 -8.08 -1.22
CA ASP A 87 -27.59 -7.26 -2.21
C ASP A 87 -28.37 -6.16 -1.46
N GLU A 88 -27.91 -4.91 -1.53
CA GLU A 88 -28.70 -3.77 -1.08
C GLU A 88 -29.59 -3.31 -2.25
N SER A 89 -30.91 -3.36 -2.02
CA SER A 89 -31.94 -2.82 -2.92
C SER A 89 -32.35 -1.43 -2.48
N SER A 90 -32.33 -0.51 -3.44
CA SER A 90 -32.87 0.83 -3.28
C SER A 90 -33.92 1.09 -4.34
N ARG A 91 -34.87 1.96 -4.02
CA ARG A 91 -35.97 2.34 -4.91
C ARG A 91 -35.96 3.83 -5.17
N TYR A 92 -36.50 4.20 -6.33
CA TYR A 92 -36.69 5.59 -6.71
C TYR A 92 -38.14 5.99 -6.42
N VAL A 93 -38.29 7.09 -5.70
CA VAL A 93 -39.56 7.68 -5.33
C VAL A 93 -39.63 9.06 -5.98
N ALA A 94 -40.76 9.37 -6.61
CA ALA A 94 -41.07 10.70 -7.11
C ALA A 94 -41.89 11.46 -6.07
N ILE A 95 -41.46 12.68 -5.75
CA ILE A 95 -42.19 13.61 -4.91
C ILE A 95 -42.66 14.76 -5.82
N PRO A 96 -43.99 14.92 -6.03
CA PRO A 96 -44.52 16.04 -6.79
C PRO A 96 -44.27 17.34 -6.03
N LEU A 97 -43.65 18.31 -6.70
CA LEU A 97 -43.55 19.71 -6.30
C LEU A 97 -44.48 20.53 -7.22
N LYS A 98 -44.85 21.76 -6.81
CA LYS A 98 -45.80 22.61 -7.56
C LYS A 98 -45.54 22.64 -9.08
N ASN A 99 -44.27 22.79 -9.49
CA ASN A 99 -43.88 22.90 -10.92
C ASN A 99 -42.79 21.89 -11.36
N GLN A 100 -42.37 20.97 -10.49
CA GLN A 100 -41.24 20.06 -10.72
C GLN A 100 -41.46 18.72 -10.04
N VAL A 101 -40.71 17.70 -10.43
CA VAL A 101 -40.70 16.41 -9.71
C VAL A 101 -39.33 16.21 -9.07
N LEU A 102 -39.31 16.07 -7.74
CA LEU A 102 -38.11 15.69 -7.01
C LEU A 102 -37.98 14.18 -7.00
N ILE A 103 -36.87 13.67 -7.51
CA ILE A 103 -36.55 12.24 -7.43
C ILE A 103 -35.75 11.99 -6.15
N VAL A 104 -36.22 11.03 -5.36
CA VAL A 104 -35.60 10.58 -4.12
C VAL A 104 -35.15 9.13 -4.29
N VAL A 105 -33.94 8.81 -3.83
CA VAL A 105 -33.45 7.43 -3.75
C VAL A 105 -33.48 6.98 -2.31
N VAL A 106 -34.25 5.95 -2.01
CA VAL A 106 -34.47 5.43 -0.65
C VAL A 106 -34.08 3.97 -0.55
N ALA A 107 -33.68 3.54 0.65
CA ALA A 107 -33.58 2.11 0.94
C ALA A 107 -34.96 1.47 0.82
N GLU A 108 -35.05 0.22 0.34
CA GLU A 108 -36.34 -0.45 0.10
C GLU A 108 -37.26 -0.48 1.34
N LYS A 109 -36.68 -0.63 2.54
CA LYS A 109 -37.40 -0.59 3.82
C LYS A 109 -38.03 0.78 4.18
N ASN A 110 -37.59 1.86 3.54
CA ASN A 110 -37.95 3.25 3.87
C ASN A 110 -38.87 3.88 2.81
N ILE A 111 -39.48 3.07 1.94
CA ILE A 111 -40.23 3.60 0.79
C ILE A 111 -41.47 4.40 1.20
N ASN A 112 -42.13 3.98 2.28
CA ASN A 112 -43.37 4.56 2.81
C ASN A 112 -43.11 5.64 3.87
N ASP A 113 -41.85 6.07 4.06
CA ASP A 113 -41.53 7.10 5.03
C ASP A 113 -42.13 8.45 4.60
N LYS A 114 -42.72 9.21 5.53
CA LYS A 114 -43.23 10.56 5.23
C LYS A 114 -42.13 11.62 5.13
N ILE A 115 -40.96 11.33 5.69
CA ILE A 115 -39.83 12.25 5.78
C ILE A 115 -38.61 11.58 5.16
N TYR A 116 -38.14 12.15 4.06
CA TYR A 116 -36.96 11.70 3.34
C TYR A 116 -35.79 12.62 3.67
N SER A 117 -34.78 12.07 4.34
CA SER A 117 -33.59 12.83 4.77
C SER A 117 -32.35 12.33 4.04
N GLY A 118 -31.61 13.23 3.41
CA GLY A 118 -30.51 12.85 2.53
C GLY A 118 -29.69 14.05 2.06
N TYR A 119 -28.95 13.87 0.97
CA TYR A 119 -28.21 14.94 0.31
C TYR A 119 -28.50 14.98 -1.18
N PHE A 120 -28.43 16.17 -1.77
CA PHE A 120 -28.58 16.33 -3.21
C PHE A 120 -27.32 15.90 -3.95
N ARG A 121 -27.47 15.01 -4.93
CA ARG A 121 -26.43 14.63 -5.88
C ARG A 121 -26.93 14.73 -7.32
N THR A 122 -26.02 14.91 -8.26
CA THR A 122 -26.35 14.89 -9.69
C THR A 122 -26.80 13.49 -10.12
N LYS A 123 -27.79 13.43 -11.01
CA LYS A 123 -28.20 12.21 -11.69
C LYS A 123 -27.04 11.66 -12.54
N LYS A 124 -26.83 10.34 -12.51
CA LYS A 124 -25.95 9.69 -13.49
C LYS A 124 -26.70 9.49 -14.80
N GLY A 125 -26.02 9.54 -15.95
CA GLY A 125 -26.66 9.43 -17.28
C GLY A 125 -27.58 8.21 -17.41
N ASP A 126 -27.14 7.04 -16.93
CA ASP A 126 -27.94 5.81 -16.97
C ASP A 126 -29.19 5.85 -16.07
N GLU A 127 -29.14 6.62 -14.98
CA GLU A 127 -30.27 6.79 -14.06
C GLU A 127 -31.36 7.65 -14.73
N ILE A 128 -30.97 8.72 -15.44
CA ILE A 128 -31.89 9.62 -16.16
C ILE A 128 -32.75 8.84 -17.16
N THR A 129 -32.13 8.04 -18.01
CA THR A 129 -32.83 7.26 -19.05
C THR A 129 -33.83 6.28 -18.44
N LYS A 130 -33.46 5.63 -17.32
CA LYS A 130 -34.35 4.68 -16.61
C LYS A 130 -35.52 5.37 -15.92
N ILE A 131 -35.27 6.53 -15.31
CA ILE A 131 -36.31 7.33 -14.64
C ILE A 131 -37.33 7.82 -15.67
N ASN A 132 -36.86 8.46 -16.75
CA ASN A 132 -37.73 9.00 -17.80
C ASN A 132 -38.60 7.91 -18.44
N LYS A 133 -38.00 6.74 -18.73
CA LYS A 133 -38.74 5.62 -19.34
C LYS A 133 -39.87 5.08 -18.46
N ASN A 134 -39.70 5.06 -17.14
CA ASN A 134 -40.74 4.53 -16.23
C ASN A 134 -41.77 5.59 -15.84
N LEU A 135 -41.37 6.85 -15.71
CA LEU A 135 -42.33 7.96 -15.55
C LEU A 135 -43.33 8.00 -16.70
N LEU A 136 -42.85 7.85 -17.95
CA LEU A 136 -43.72 7.79 -19.14
C LEU A 136 -44.67 6.58 -19.15
N LYS A 137 -44.38 5.51 -18.40
CA LYS A 137 -45.23 4.31 -18.35
C LYS A 137 -46.33 4.40 -17.30
N GLN A 138 -46.14 5.18 -16.24
CA GLN A 138 -47.11 5.27 -15.15
C GLN A 138 -48.32 6.15 -15.50
N ASN A 139 -48.31 6.90 -16.60
CA ASN A 139 -49.44 7.70 -17.12
C ASN A 139 -50.08 8.69 -16.11
N ASP A 140 -49.44 8.98 -14.98
CA ASP A 140 -49.91 9.98 -14.02
C ASP A 140 -49.54 11.39 -14.50
N ILE A 141 -50.57 12.12 -14.94
CA ILE A 141 -50.48 13.45 -15.57
C ILE A 141 -49.81 14.48 -14.64
N GLU A 142 -49.90 14.30 -13.32
CA GLU A 142 -49.30 15.19 -12.31
C GLU A 142 -47.76 15.10 -12.23
N LEU A 143 -47.14 14.06 -12.80
CA LEU A 143 -45.68 13.86 -12.78
C LEU A 143 -44.97 14.41 -14.03
N THR A 144 -45.66 15.18 -14.88
CA THR A 144 -45.13 15.75 -16.14
C THR A 144 -44.31 17.03 -15.97
N GLY A 145 -44.07 17.47 -14.74
CA GLY A 145 -43.24 18.64 -14.44
C GLY A 145 -41.76 18.47 -14.86
N ASN A 146 -41.02 19.59 -14.93
CA ASN A 146 -39.60 19.56 -15.24
C ASN A 146 -38.84 18.71 -14.22
N LEU A 147 -38.18 17.65 -14.69
CA LEU A 147 -37.35 16.80 -13.87
C LEU A 147 -36.08 17.57 -13.50
N ASN A 148 -35.83 17.71 -12.20
CA ASN A 148 -34.61 18.33 -11.72
C ASN A 148 -33.39 17.45 -12.05
N ASP A 149 -32.24 18.02 -12.42
CA ASP A 149 -31.00 17.26 -12.67
C ASP A 149 -30.38 16.64 -11.41
N SER A 150 -30.91 17.00 -10.24
CA SER A 150 -30.50 16.50 -8.93
C SER A 150 -31.47 15.44 -8.38
N ILE A 151 -30.93 14.53 -7.57
CA ILE A 151 -31.65 13.51 -6.80
C ILE A 151 -31.34 13.74 -5.32
N LEU A 152 -32.35 13.59 -4.46
CA LEU A 152 -32.15 13.47 -3.02
C LEU A 152 -31.78 12.02 -2.67
N ASP A 153 -30.54 11.78 -2.27
CA ASP A 153 -30.06 10.45 -1.88
C ASP A 153 -30.25 10.22 -0.37
N CYS A 154 -31.24 9.40 -0.01
CA CYS A 154 -31.61 9.06 1.35
C CYS A 154 -31.08 7.69 1.80
N GLN A 155 -30.16 7.10 1.04
CA GLN A 155 -29.56 5.83 1.45
C GLN A 155 -28.79 6.01 2.76
N SER A 156 -29.08 5.16 3.75
CA SER A 156 -28.30 5.13 4.97
C SER A 156 -26.88 4.67 4.67
N ILE A 157 -25.87 5.41 5.16
CA ILE A 157 -24.48 4.93 5.14
C ILE A 157 -24.44 3.51 5.69
N SER A 158 -23.95 2.58 4.89
CA SER A 158 -23.87 1.18 5.28
C SER A 158 -22.82 1.03 6.39
N ILE A 159 -22.98 0.02 7.27
CA ILE A 159 -21.94 -0.31 8.27
C ILE A 159 -20.58 -0.55 7.59
N LYS A 160 -20.58 -1.06 6.35
CA LYS A 160 -19.37 -1.29 5.56
C LYS A 160 -18.66 0.01 5.21
N GLU A 161 -19.38 1.03 4.74
CA GLU A 161 -18.81 2.34 4.45
C GLU A 161 -18.22 2.97 5.73
N MET A 162 -18.86 2.79 6.89
CA MET A 162 -18.30 3.25 8.17
C MET A 162 -17.02 2.51 8.57
N LEU A 163 -17.01 1.18 8.47
CA LEU A 163 -15.82 0.36 8.77
C LEU A 163 -14.67 0.66 7.81
N PHE A 164 -14.98 0.92 6.54
CA PHE A 164 -14.00 1.28 5.53
C PHE A 164 -13.38 2.67 5.83
N SER A 165 -14.21 3.66 6.15
CA SER A 165 -13.75 4.99 6.61
C SER A 165 -12.85 4.90 7.85
N LEU A 166 -13.24 4.05 8.81
CA LEU A 166 -12.44 3.81 10.02
C LEU A 166 -11.07 3.20 9.66
N PHE A 167 -11.06 2.20 8.80
CA PHE A 167 -9.82 1.57 8.33
C PHE A 167 -8.91 2.56 7.61
N GLU A 168 -9.44 3.38 6.70
CA GLU A 168 -8.70 4.45 6.02
C GLU A 168 -8.13 5.47 7.01
N THR A 169 -8.90 5.86 8.02
CA THR A 169 -8.45 6.77 9.08
C THR A 169 -7.25 6.19 9.83
N VAL A 170 -7.30 4.90 10.20
CA VAL A 170 -6.18 4.20 10.84
C VAL A 170 -4.96 4.16 9.92
N LEU A 171 -5.14 3.93 8.61
CA LEU A 171 -4.05 3.97 7.63
C LEU A 171 -3.41 5.36 7.52
N VAL A 172 -4.20 6.43 7.52
CA VAL A 172 -3.69 7.81 7.50
C VAL A 172 -2.88 8.10 8.76
N ILE A 173 -3.39 7.75 9.95
CA ILE A 173 -2.67 7.93 11.21
C ILE A 173 -1.36 7.14 11.22
N GLY A 174 -1.39 5.87 10.82
CA GLY A 174 -0.21 5.03 10.69
C GLY A 174 0.79 5.58 9.66
N GLY A 175 0.29 6.10 8.55
CA GLY A 175 1.08 6.79 7.53
C GLY A 175 1.80 8.01 8.08
N ILE A 176 1.09 8.89 8.79
CA ILE A 176 1.67 10.08 9.44
C ILE A 176 2.77 9.67 10.43
N PHE A 177 2.54 8.64 11.24
CA PHE A 177 3.54 8.11 12.15
C PHE A 177 4.80 7.62 11.40
N LEU A 178 4.62 6.84 10.33
CA LEU A 178 5.73 6.38 9.49
C LEU A 178 6.46 7.53 8.78
N PHE A 179 5.73 8.54 8.33
CA PHE A 179 6.28 9.76 7.73
C PHE A 179 7.23 10.45 8.69
N PHE A 180 6.79 10.73 9.93
CA PHE A 180 7.66 11.33 10.95
C PHE A 180 8.83 10.42 11.31
N LYS A 181 8.62 9.10 11.39
CA LYS A 181 9.70 8.12 11.62
C LYS A 181 10.78 8.20 10.54
N TYR A 182 10.41 8.28 9.26
CA TYR A 182 11.37 8.36 8.17
C TYR A 182 11.99 9.75 8.00
N ILE A 183 11.25 10.83 8.29
CA ILE A 183 11.82 12.17 8.37
C ILE A 183 12.90 12.26 9.44
N ARG A 184 12.66 11.69 10.62
CA ARG A 184 13.67 11.64 11.68
C ARG A 184 14.95 10.93 11.19
N ARG A 185 14.83 9.89 10.35
CA ARG A 185 15.99 9.21 9.73
C ARG A 185 16.72 10.02 8.67
N LEU A 186 16.06 10.98 8.01
CA LEU A 186 16.74 11.89 7.09
C LEU A 186 17.64 12.88 7.84
N PHE A 187 17.17 13.37 8.99
CA PHE A 187 17.93 14.30 9.83
C PHE A 187 18.96 13.60 10.71
N ASP A 188 18.67 12.39 11.16
CA ASP A 188 19.53 11.58 12.02
C ASP A 188 19.72 10.18 11.44
N ILE A 189 20.85 10.01 10.74
CA ILE A 189 21.18 8.77 10.03
C ILE A 189 21.45 7.59 10.98
N THR A 190 21.81 7.88 12.24
CA THR A 190 22.15 6.86 13.24
C THR A 190 20.96 5.97 13.59
N ARG A 191 19.74 6.48 13.37
CA ARG A 191 18.48 5.76 13.61
C ARG A 191 18.07 4.85 12.46
N ASP A 192 18.84 4.80 11.38
CA ASP A 192 18.56 3.87 10.29
C ASP A 192 19.02 2.45 10.68
N PRO A 193 18.23 1.39 10.39
CA PRO A 193 18.61 0.03 10.71
C PRO A 193 19.95 -0.41 10.11
N ILE A 194 20.36 0.17 8.98
CA ILE A 194 21.67 -0.11 8.38
C ILE A 194 22.78 0.44 9.27
N TYR A 195 22.60 1.64 9.82
CA TYR A 195 23.57 2.26 10.71
C TYR A 195 23.67 1.49 12.03
N LEU A 196 22.53 1.14 12.63
CA LEU A 196 22.49 0.30 13.85
C LEU A 196 23.16 -1.07 13.63
N LYS A 197 22.96 -1.69 12.45
CA LYS A 197 23.64 -2.94 12.11
C LYS A 197 25.15 -2.76 11.96
N LEU A 198 25.61 -1.59 11.49
CA LEU A 198 27.04 -1.29 11.45
C LEU A 198 27.63 -1.10 12.85
N GLU A 199 26.85 -0.59 13.80
CA GLU A 199 27.29 -0.45 15.20
C GLU A 199 27.54 -1.80 15.88
N GLU A 200 26.84 -2.87 15.49
CA GLU A 200 27.11 -4.24 15.95
C GLU A 200 28.55 -4.69 15.61
N PHE A 201 29.16 -4.08 14.61
CA PHE A 201 30.47 -4.45 14.09
C PHE A 201 31.62 -3.56 14.56
N GLY A 202 31.33 -2.45 15.24
CA GLY A 202 32.28 -1.41 15.65
C GLY A 202 31.72 -0.01 15.47
N PHE A 203 32.58 1.02 15.53
CA PHE A 203 32.12 2.40 15.33
C PHE A 203 31.69 2.62 13.87
N ALA A 204 30.39 2.86 13.67
CA ALA A 204 29.78 2.86 12.33
C ALA A 204 30.40 3.89 11.37
N ASP A 205 30.73 5.10 11.84
CA ASP A 205 31.39 6.10 10.98
C ASP A 205 32.78 5.64 10.53
N SER A 206 33.57 5.01 11.40
CA SER A 206 34.88 4.45 11.00
C SER A 206 34.73 3.35 9.95
N ILE A 207 33.73 2.47 10.09
CA ILE A 207 33.46 1.42 9.11
C ILE A 207 33.03 2.01 7.76
N ILE A 208 32.19 3.06 7.79
CA ILE A 208 31.77 3.75 6.57
C ILE A 208 32.95 4.42 5.88
N ASP A 209 33.81 5.10 6.64
CA ASP A 209 34.98 5.80 6.10
C ASP A 209 36.00 4.82 5.53
N GLU A 210 36.24 3.68 6.21
CA GLU A 210 37.07 2.59 5.70
C GLU A 210 36.49 2.01 4.40
N PHE A 211 35.19 1.73 4.37
CA PHE A 211 34.55 1.19 3.19
C PHE A 211 34.60 2.18 2.01
N ASP A 212 34.32 3.46 2.25
CA ASP A 212 34.40 4.50 1.22
C ASP A 212 35.85 4.68 0.73
N TYR A 213 36.85 4.54 1.61
CA TYR A 213 38.27 4.53 1.23
C TYR A 213 38.60 3.36 0.30
N ASP A 214 38.18 2.14 0.62
CA ASP A 214 38.41 0.95 -0.23
C ASP A 214 37.73 1.07 -1.59
N VAL A 215 36.51 1.62 -1.62
CA VAL A 215 35.79 1.90 -2.86
C VAL A 215 36.52 2.96 -3.68
N PHE A 216 37.03 4.02 -3.04
CA PHE A 216 37.75 5.09 -3.70
C PHE A 216 39.10 4.62 -4.27
N MET A 217 39.86 3.85 -3.49
CA MET A 217 41.16 3.31 -3.88
C MET A 217 41.07 2.16 -4.91
N LYS A 218 39.86 1.79 -5.35
CA LYS A 218 39.59 0.65 -6.25
C LYS A 218 40.07 -0.69 -5.70
N ASN A 219 40.18 -0.81 -4.36
CA ASN A 219 40.38 -2.07 -3.66
C ASN A 219 39.06 -2.84 -3.48
N SER A 220 38.06 -2.53 -4.31
CA SER A 220 36.75 -3.16 -4.29
C SER A 220 36.34 -3.60 -5.69
N PHE A 221 35.64 -4.73 -5.74
CA PHE A 221 35.08 -5.28 -6.96
C PHE A 221 33.57 -5.05 -6.95
N LYS A 222 33.06 -4.54 -8.07
CA LYS A 222 31.64 -4.29 -8.25
C LYS A 222 31.06 -5.30 -9.23
N VAL A 223 30.04 -6.03 -8.80
CA VAL A 223 29.28 -6.98 -9.63
C VAL A 223 27.81 -6.59 -9.55
N GLY A 224 27.29 -6.00 -10.64
CA GLY A 224 25.94 -5.45 -10.67
C GLY A 224 25.71 -4.39 -9.57
N LYS A 225 24.82 -4.71 -8.62
CA LYS A 225 24.50 -3.86 -7.46
C LYS A 225 25.21 -4.28 -6.18
N ALA A 226 26.10 -5.27 -6.24
CA ALA A 226 26.93 -5.68 -5.13
C ALA A 226 28.34 -5.10 -5.27
N ILE A 227 28.93 -4.76 -4.14
CA ILE A 227 30.32 -4.32 -4.00
C ILE A 227 30.94 -5.20 -2.93
N TYR A 228 32.11 -5.76 -3.17
CA TYR A 228 32.86 -6.44 -2.12
C TYR A 228 34.32 -5.99 -2.13
N ASN A 229 34.92 -5.91 -0.94
CA ASN A 229 36.34 -5.61 -0.72
C ASN A 229 36.95 -6.72 0.15
N ASP A 230 38.03 -6.45 0.88
CA ASP A 230 38.71 -7.44 1.74
C ASP A 230 37.92 -7.83 2.98
N ARG A 231 37.00 -6.99 3.45
CA ARG A 231 36.31 -7.19 4.72
C ARG A 231 34.79 -7.27 4.61
N TRP A 232 34.23 -6.68 3.57
CA TRP A 232 32.81 -6.40 3.46
C TRP A 232 32.23 -6.85 2.13
N LEU A 233 30.99 -7.30 2.19
CA LEU A 233 30.11 -7.53 1.07
C LEU A 233 28.86 -6.65 1.25
N VAL A 234 28.65 -5.74 0.30
CA VAL A 234 27.57 -4.76 0.32
C VAL A 234 26.65 -4.96 -0.88
N GLY A 235 25.39 -5.30 -0.63
CA GLY A 235 24.32 -5.35 -1.61
C GLY A 235 23.48 -4.07 -1.60
N ILE A 236 23.39 -3.37 -2.74
CA ILE A 236 22.63 -2.12 -2.85
C ILE A 236 21.27 -2.39 -3.51
N GLY A 237 20.20 -2.32 -2.72
CA GLY A 237 18.82 -2.38 -3.20
C GLY A 237 18.25 -0.99 -3.52
N ALA A 238 17.01 -0.98 -4.01
CA ALA A 238 16.30 0.27 -4.26
C ALA A 238 15.80 0.94 -2.96
N PHE A 239 15.43 0.12 -1.97
CA PHE A 239 14.84 0.53 -0.69
C PHE A 239 15.59 0.00 0.53
N ASP A 240 16.61 -0.83 0.30
CA ASP A 240 17.39 -1.51 1.31
C ASP A 240 18.85 -1.58 0.90
N MET A 241 19.72 -1.75 1.88
CA MET A 241 21.12 -2.08 1.70
C MET A 241 21.44 -3.21 2.65
N LYS A 242 22.22 -4.18 2.19
CA LYS A 242 22.69 -5.29 2.98
C LYS A 242 24.19 -5.17 3.12
N ILE A 243 24.68 -5.22 4.35
CA ILE A 243 26.09 -5.20 4.67
C ILE A 243 26.39 -6.46 5.47
N VAL A 244 27.43 -7.16 5.06
CA VAL A 244 27.89 -8.43 5.62
C VAL A 244 29.41 -8.38 5.73
N LYS A 245 29.97 -8.74 6.89
CA LYS A 245 31.40 -9.02 7.01
C LYS A 245 31.72 -10.32 6.31
N LEU A 246 32.78 -10.32 5.49
CA LEU A 246 33.20 -11.53 4.79
C LEU A 246 33.56 -12.64 5.77
N GLU A 247 34.27 -12.34 6.86
CA GLU A 247 34.69 -13.34 7.86
C GLU A 247 33.55 -14.13 8.50
N GLU A 248 32.34 -13.54 8.55
CA GLU A 248 31.14 -14.15 9.10
C GLU A 248 30.39 -15.04 8.11
N ILE A 249 30.76 -15.02 6.82
CA ILE A 249 30.08 -15.82 5.82
C ILE A 249 30.48 -17.29 5.98
N LEU A 250 29.49 -18.17 6.10
CA LEU A 250 29.68 -19.62 6.13
C LEU A 250 29.31 -20.28 4.81
N TRP A 251 28.24 -19.81 4.18
CA TRP A 251 27.70 -20.41 2.96
C TRP A 251 27.04 -19.37 2.05
N VAL A 252 27.36 -19.43 0.76
CA VAL A 252 26.70 -18.63 -0.27
C VAL A 252 26.12 -19.49 -1.38
N TYR A 253 24.93 -19.14 -1.86
CA TYR A 253 24.31 -19.84 -3.00
C TYR A 253 23.27 -18.99 -3.74
N LEU A 254 22.95 -19.39 -4.97
CA LEU A 254 21.91 -18.77 -5.78
C LEU A 254 20.52 -19.10 -5.22
N GLY A 255 19.84 -18.11 -4.66
CA GLY A 255 18.43 -18.18 -4.32
C GLY A 255 17.54 -17.77 -5.49
N THR A 256 16.44 -18.51 -5.69
CA THR A 256 15.41 -18.20 -6.70
C THR A 256 14.06 -18.06 -6.02
N ILE A 257 13.46 -16.87 -6.11
CA ILE A 257 12.10 -16.59 -5.67
C ILE A 257 11.20 -16.66 -6.90
N LYS A 258 10.23 -17.58 -6.90
CA LYS A 258 9.22 -17.69 -7.96
C LYS A 258 8.00 -16.87 -7.55
N HIS A 259 7.53 -16.01 -8.44
CA HIS A 259 6.29 -15.25 -8.25
C HIS A 259 5.15 -15.96 -8.98
N SER A 260 3.98 -16.02 -8.36
CA SER A 260 2.76 -16.54 -8.97
C SER A 260 1.56 -15.66 -8.62
N ILE A 261 0.62 -15.53 -9.56
CA ILE A 261 -0.69 -14.89 -9.36
C ILE A 261 -1.73 -15.93 -9.74
N ASN A 262 -2.65 -16.25 -8.82
CA ASN A 262 -3.64 -17.32 -9.02
C ASN A 262 -2.99 -18.63 -9.49
N TYR A 263 -1.88 -19.03 -8.86
CA TYR A 263 -1.07 -20.20 -9.20
C TYR A 263 -0.37 -20.18 -10.57
N ILE A 264 -0.55 -19.13 -11.38
CA ILE A 264 0.15 -18.96 -12.66
C ILE A 264 1.51 -18.30 -12.40
N PRO A 265 2.65 -18.90 -12.81
CA PRO A 265 3.97 -18.31 -12.65
C PRO A 265 4.10 -16.99 -13.43
N THR A 266 4.41 -15.90 -12.74
CA THR A 266 4.54 -14.56 -13.34
C THR A 266 5.99 -14.11 -13.50
N GLY A 267 6.93 -14.77 -12.85
CA GLY A 267 8.34 -14.45 -13.00
C GLY A 267 9.23 -15.07 -11.94
N LYS A 268 10.53 -14.76 -12.03
CA LYS A 268 11.54 -15.17 -11.06
C LYS A 268 12.40 -13.97 -10.66
N THR A 269 12.70 -13.89 -9.37
CA THR A 269 13.72 -12.98 -8.84
C THR A 269 14.86 -13.80 -8.27
N TYR A 270 16.09 -13.39 -8.59
CA TYR A 270 17.29 -14.05 -8.11
C TYR A 270 17.92 -13.25 -6.97
N ASN A 271 18.56 -13.95 -6.06
CA ASN A 271 19.40 -13.36 -5.02
C ASN A 271 20.62 -14.26 -4.77
N MET A 272 21.67 -13.67 -4.19
CA MET A 272 22.68 -14.45 -3.49
C MET A 272 22.22 -14.58 -2.05
N THR A 273 21.90 -15.81 -1.64
CA THR A 273 21.67 -16.12 -0.23
C THR A 273 23.01 -16.27 0.46
N VAL A 274 23.16 -15.62 1.60
CA VAL A 274 24.35 -15.62 2.44
C VAL A 274 23.95 -16.08 3.83
N ILE A 275 24.55 -17.17 4.30
CA ILE A 275 24.38 -17.69 5.66
C ILE A 275 25.57 -17.23 6.50
N LEU A 276 25.27 -16.67 7.67
CA LEU A 276 26.21 -16.03 8.59
C LEU A 276 26.50 -16.91 9.80
N ASP A 277 27.66 -16.72 10.40
CA ASP A 277 28.13 -17.47 11.59
C ASP A 277 27.20 -17.34 12.80
N GLY A 278 26.59 -16.16 12.98
CA GLY A 278 25.57 -15.91 14.02
C GLY A 278 24.18 -16.51 13.73
N GLY A 279 24.06 -17.45 12.78
CA GLY A 279 22.79 -18.06 12.37
C GLY A 279 21.90 -17.16 11.49
N GLY A 280 22.35 -15.95 11.16
CA GLY A 280 21.65 -15.01 10.30
C GLY A 280 21.63 -15.44 8.83
N LYS A 281 20.60 -15.00 8.10
CA LYS A 281 20.49 -15.18 6.65
C LYS A 281 20.23 -13.85 5.97
N GLU A 282 21.05 -13.53 4.98
CA GLU A 282 20.92 -12.32 4.16
C GLU A 282 20.71 -12.66 2.69
N GLY A 283 19.89 -11.87 2.00
CA GLY A 283 19.59 -12.03 0.58
C GLY A 283 20.00 -10.81 -0.22
N ILE A 284 21.08 -10.91 -1.00
CA ILE A 284 21.55 -9.83 -1.86
C ILE A 284 20.92 -9.95 -3.24
N LYS A 285 19.99 -9.04 -3.57
CA LYS A 285 19.23 -9.05 -4.83
C LYS A 285 20.13 -8.67 -6.01
N LEU A 286 20.29 -9.59 -6.95
CA LEU A 286 21.17 -9.48 -8.12
C LEU A 286 20.54 -10.21 -9.32
N SER A 287 21.04 -9.95 -10.53
CA SER A 287 20.70 -10.79 -11.68
C SER A 287 21.31 -12.19 -11.50
N LYS A 288 20.73 -13.22 -12.13
CA LYS A 288 21.29 -14.59 -12.07
C LYS A 288 22.77 -14.63 -12.48
N LYS A 289 23.13 -13.89 -13.54
CA LYS A 289 24.49 -13.78 -14.04
C LYS A 289 25.42 -13.16 -12.99
N ASP A 290 24.99 -12.06 -12.37
CA ASP A 290 25.78 -11.36 -11.35
C ASP A 290 25.99 -12.21 -10.09
N VAL A 291 24.97 -12.99 -9.67
CA VAL A 291 25.13 -13.92 -8.54
C VAL A 291 26.21 -14.96 -8.84
N ILE A 292 26.18 -15.56 -10.03
CA ILE A 292 27.18 -16.57 -10.43
C ILE A 292 28.58 -15.96 -10.44
N ILE A 293 28.75 -14.78 -11.05
CA ILE A 293 30.04 -14.07 -11.08
C ILE A 293 30.54 -13.79 -9.66
N LEU A 294 29.66 -13.28 -8.79
CA LEU A 294 30.02 -12.93 -7.42
C LEU A 294 30.36 -14.18 -6.59
N MET A 295 29.65 -15.29 -6.78
CA MET A 295 29.95 -16.55 -6.11
C MET A 295 31.32 -17.11 -6.51
N GLU A 296 31.69 -17.05 -7.80
CA GLU A 296 33.03 -17.47 -8.24
C GLU A 296 34.11 -16.57 -7.64
N LYS A 297 33.88 -15.26 -7.59
CA LYS A 297 34.81 -14.30 -6.95
C LYS A 297 34.96 -14.55 -5.45
N LEU A 298 33.88 -14.88 -4.76
CA LEU A 298 33.93 -15.25 -3.34
C LEU A 298 34.62 -16.61 -3.14
N ARG A 299 34.43 -17.58 -4.04
CA ARG A 299 35.15 -18.87 -3.99
C ARG A 299 36.67 -18.67 -4.10
N GLU A 300 37.12 -17.81 -5.01
CA GLU A 300 38.54 -17.48 -5.18
C GLU A 300 39.12 -16.84 -3.91
N LYS A 301 38.38 -15.92 -3.29
CA LYS A 301 38.85 -15.12 -2.15
C LYS A 301 38.72 -15.83 -0.81
N MET A 302 37.68 -16.64 -0.67
CA MET A 302 37.29 -17.30 0.56
C MET A 302 37.15 -18.81 0.33
N PRO A 303 38.26 -19.51 0.04
CA PRO A 303 38.19 -20.94 -0.27
C PRO A 303 37.67 -21.80 0.89
N TRP A 304 37.56 -21.26 2.11
CA TRP A 304 37.02 -21.95 3.28
C TRP A 304 35.48 -21.97 3.37
N ILE A 305 34.76 -21.09 2.66
CA ILE A 305 33.29 -21.07 2.73
C ILE A 305 32.66 -22.09 1.77
N LEU A 306 31.42 -22.49 2.07
CA LEU A 306 30.63 -23.25 1.10
C LEU A 306 30.14 -22.32 -0.01
N VAL A 307 30.22 -22.78 -1.26
CA VAL A 307 29.73 -22.06 -2.44
C VAL A 307 28.87 -22.98 -3.30
N GLY A 308 27.60 -22.63 -3.47
CA GLY A 308 26.64 -23.38 -4.29
C GLY A 308 25.64 -24.20 -3.48
N TYR A 309 24.52 -24.57 -4.11
CA TYR A 309 23.45 -25.35 -3.49
C TYR A 309 23.49 -26.80 -3.99
N THR A 310 24.50 -27.55 -3.55
CA THR A 310 24.69 -28.98 -3.88
C THR A 310 24.14 -29.86 -2.75
N GLU A 311 23.81 -31.11 -3.04
CA GLU A 311 23.35 -32.06 -2.01
C GLU A 311 24.35 -32.23 -0.87
N GLU A 312 25.64 -32.20 -1.18
CA GLU A 312 26.72 -32.24 -0.19
C GLU A 312 26.68 -31.03 0.73
N ASN A 313 26.64 -29.81 0.17
CA ASN A 313 26.56 -28.58 0.96
C ASN A 313 25.30 -28.53 1.83
N ILE A 314 24.17 -29.05 1.32
CA ILE A 314 22.91 -29.15 2.08
C ILE A 314 23.06 -30.10 3.27
N LYS A 315 23.67 -31.28 3.06
CA LYS A 315 23.92 -32.25 4.14
C LYS A 315 24.80 -31.66 5.24
N ILE A 316 25.85 -30.93 4.86
CA ILE A 316 26.73 -30.23 5.80
C ILE A 316 25.91 -29.17 6.55
N ALA A 317 25.18 -28.31 5.82
CA ALA A 317 24.49 -27.16 6.40
C ALA A 317 23.29 -27.48 7.31
N PHE A 318 22.59 -28.60 7.08
CA PHE A 318 21.36 -28.95 7.82
C PHE A 318 21.50 -30.19 8.72
N SER A 319 22.72 -30.54 9.09
CA SER A 319 22.95 -31.61 10.06
C SER A 319 22.67 -31.13 11.51
N LYS A 320 22.34 -32.06 12.41
CA LYS A 320 21.71 -31.77 13.73
C LYS A 320 22.60 -31.03 14.74
N ASN A 321 23.91 -31.02 14.56
CA ASN A 321 24.88 -30.26 15.35
C ASN A 321 25.43 -29.17 14.44
N ASP A 322 25.92 -28.02 14.97
CA ASP A 322 26.39 -26.82 14.23
C ASP A 322 27.59 -27.05 13.26
N ASN A 323 27.49 -28.09 12.43
CA ASN A 323 28.49 -28.66 11.54
C ASN A 323 28.87 -27.70 10.44
N LEU A 324 28.01 -26.75 10.06
CA LEU A 324 28.39 -25.75 9.06
C LEU A 324 29.53 -24.87 9.59
N ARG A 325 29.40 -24.41 10.84
CA ARG A 325 30.41 -23.59 11.50
C ARG A 325 31.68 -24.39 11.73
N GLU A 326 31.54 -25.60 12.26
CA GLU A 326 32.68 -26.50 12.50
C GLU A 326 33.41 -26.83 11.19
N TYR A 327 32.69 -27.19 10.15
CA TYR A 327 33.25 -27.48 8.83
C TYR A 327 34.04 -26.28 8.27
N VAL A 328 33.47 -25.08 8.33
CA VAL A 328 34.15 -23.87 7.86
C VAL A 328 35.39 -23.55 8.69
N ASN A 329 35.33 -23.73 10.03
CA ASN A 329 36.47 -23.49 10.92
C ASN A 329 37.60 -24.49 10.68
N ASN A 330 37.28 -25.78 10.49
CA ASN A 330 38.27 -26.80 10.15
C ASN A 330 38.96 -26.44 8.83
N ARG A 331 38.19 -25.98 7.84
CA ARG A 331 38.74 -25.57 6.54
C ARG A 331 39.59 -24.31 6.62
N LYS A 332 39.29 -23.36 7.52
CA LYS A 332 40.16 -22.22 7.82
C LYS A 332 41.49 -22.70 8.43
N ALA A 333 41.41 -23.62 9.40
CA ALA A 333 42.59 -24.21 10.04
C ALA A 333 43.50 -24.95 9.05
N ASP A 334 42.94 -25.75 8.15
CA ASP A 334 43.68 -26.46 7.10
C ASP A 334 44.42 -25.52 6.14
N LEU A 335 43.89 -24.30 5.96
CA LEU A 335 44.45 -23.27 5.10
C LEU A 335 45.43 -22.34 5.84
N ASN A 336 45.63 -22.52 7.15
CA ASN A 336 46.41 -21.64 8.03
C ASN A 336 45.92 -20.17 8.00
N ILE A 337 44.60 -19.97 7.98
CA ILE A 337 43.94 -18.64 7.95
C ILE A 337 43.27 -18.32 9.28
#